data_AF-N1Q616-F1
#
_entry.id   AF-N1Q616-F1
#
_cell.length_a   1.000
_cell.length_b   1.000
_cell.length_c   1.000
_cell.angle_alpha   90.00
_cell.angle_beta   90.00
_cell.angle_gamma   90.00
#
_symmetry.space_group_name_H-M   'P 1'
#
loop_
_entity.id
_entity.type
_entity.pdbx_description
1 polymer ?
#
loop_
_entity_poly.entity_id
_entity_poly.type
_entity_poly.pdbx_seq_one_letter_code
_entity_poly.pdbx_strand_id
1 'polypeptide(L)'
;MTPPSSSSPSPILRLPLELRQQIYAHLLPPENVSHPLPSVGITSVSHRPPSSFLLNIHAQLTDEILDYFYTISTWKLVFSHAFNFFRVDPDLRRLESSPSLNQIRKVEVVFFCDLLLLQNYPSFGLEAFCAEIKRRASRACDVLCQAPKLRTVVVSWCDSTNTGNWHEKAKIVEPLKKLGRQKPDLNFRIGKITAEDVDREAFTQALQNVLGAEHRLDDSYDGTDESSSNLRMLAFDARQDRMLASGHPNSYSISVRGRSGWRAARPALAAPLEVDERGDEG
;
A
#
# COMPACT_ATOMS: atom_id res chain seq x y z
N MET A 1 24.56 51.60 -8.44
CA MET A 1 24.24 50.30 -7.80
C MET A 1 23.13 49.66 -8.63
N THR A 2 23.50 48.75 -9.53
CA THR A 2 22.54 47.98 -10.34
C THR A 2 21.88 46.92 -9.48
N PRO A 3 20.56 46.72 -9.57
CA PRO A 3 19.87 45.66 -8.84
C PRO A 3 20.41 44.30 -9.32
N PRO A 4 20.48 43.27 -8.43
CA PRO A 4 20.92 41.95 -8.83
C PRO A 4 20.02 41.43 -9.95
N SER A 5 20.68 41.00 -11.03
CA SER A 5 20.09 40.36 -12.19
C SER A 5 19.02 39.36 -11.78
N SER A 6 17.82 39.51 -12.33
CA SER A 6 16.74 38.53 -12.27
C SER A 6 17.31 37.17 -12.63
N SER A 7 17.47 36.31 -11.62
CA SER A 7 18.01 34.97 -11.81
C SER A 7 17.02 34.20 -12.66
N SER A 8 17.37 34.07 -13.94
CA SER A 8 16.56 33.35 -14.89
C SER A 8 16.33 31.93 -14.33
N PRO A 9 15.09 31.41 -14.30
CA PRO A 9 14.77 30.16 -13.63
C PRO A 9 15.64 29.03 -14.16
N SER A 10 16.00 28.06 -13.33
CA SER A 10 16.83 26.91 -13.71
C SER A 10 16.33 26.28 -15.02
N PRO A 11 17.22 25.87 -15.96
CA PRO A 11 16.80 25.40 -17.29
C PRO A 11 15.75 24.28 -17.24
N ILE A 12 15.85 23.37 -16.27
CA ILE A 12 14.89 22.29 -16.07
C ILE A 12 13.48 22.81 -15.75
N LEU A 13 13.36 23.88 -14.96
CA LEU A 13 12.07 24.49 -14.59
C LEU A 13 11.42 25.28 -15.73
N ARG A 14 12.13 25.50 -16.84
CA ARG A 14 11.58 26.10 -18.05
C ARG A 14 10.93 25.08 -18.98
N LEU A 15 11.17 23.79 -18.75
CA LEU A 15 10.55 22.72 -19.53
C LEU A 15 9.06 22.62 -19.17
N PRO A 16 8.18 22.35 -20.15
CA PRO A 16 6.80 21.96 -19.88
C PRO A 16 6.73 20.80 -18.89
N LEU A 17 5.65 20.75 -18.10
CA LEU A 17 5.47 19.74 -17.06
C LEU A 17 5.54 18.32 -17.63
N GLU A 18 5.02 18.13 -18.83
CA GLU A 18 4.96 16.85 -19.54
C GLU A 18 6.37 16.29 -19.80
N LEU A 19 7.30 17.14 -20.24
CA LEU A 19 8.70 16.74 -20.44
C LEU A 19 9.40 16.44 -19.11
N ARG A 20 9.06 17.18 -18.05
CA ARG A 20 9.59 16.88 -16.71
C ARG A 20 9.05 15.56 -16.16
N GLN A 21 7.78 15.26 -16.40
CA GLN A 21 7.18 13.97 -16.03
C GLN A 21 7.83 12.79 -16.78
N GLN A 22 8.22 12.96 -18.04
CA GLN A 22 9.02 11.95 -18.74
C GLN A 22 10.37 11.71 -18.05
N ILE A 23 11.04 12.77 -17.59
CA ILE A 23 12.26 12.63 -16.77
C ILE A 23 11.94 11.89 -15.46
N TYR A 24 10.86 12.27 -14.77
CA TYR A 24 10.46 11.63 -13.51
C TYR A 24 10.16 10.14 -13.67
N ALA A 25 9.55 9.72 -14.78
CA ALA A 25 9.30 8.30 -15.09
C ALA A 25 10.61 7.49 -15.12
N HIS A 26 11.70 8.06 -15.65
CA HIS A 26 13.01 7.41 -15.63
C HIS A 26 13.67 7.41 -14.24
N LEU A 27 13.39 8.43 -13.42
CA LEU A 27 13.93 8.55 -12.06
C LEU A 27 13.16 7.69 -11.04
N LEU A 28 11.93 7.32 -11.34
CA LEU A 28 11.03 6.54 -10.50
C LEU A 28 10.64 5.24 -11.21
N PRO A 29 11.59 4.30 -11.39
CA PRO A 29 11.31 3.08 -12.13
C PRO A 29 10.23 2.22 -11.42
N PRO A 30 9.43 1.48 -12.20
CA PRO A 30 8.54 0.47 -11.65
C PRO A 30 9.38 -0.61 -10.98
N GLU A 31 9.26 -0.70 -9.66
CA GLU A 31 9.99 -1.64 -8.83
C GLU A 31 9.15 -1.90 -7.59
N ASN A 32 8.77 -3.16 -7.40
CA ASN A 32 7.96 -3.56 -6.26
C ASN A 32 8.81 -3.52 -4.99
N VAL A 33 8.58 -2.50 -4.16
CA VAL A 33 9.26 -2.35 -2.87
C VAL A 33 8.36 -2.90 -1.78
N SER A 34 8.77 -4.02 -1.19
CA SER A 34 8.11 -4.59 -0.01
C SER A 34 8.42 -3.74 1.24
N HIS A 35 7.41 -3.52 2.07
CA HIS A 35 7.47 -2.76 3.32
C HIS A 35 8.14 -1.40 3.16
N PRO A 36 7.63 -0.54 2.26
CA PRO A 36 8.20 0.79 2.02
C PRO A 36 8.17 1.66 3.28
N LEU A 37 7.22 1.36 4.17
CA LEU A 37 7.02 1.96 5.49
C LEU A 37 6.89 0.83 6.52
N PRO A 38 7.99 0.32 7.11
CA PRO A 38 7.98 -0.89 7.95
C PRO A 38 7.04 -0.86 9.16
N SER A 39 6.54 0.32 9.54
CA SER A 39 5.64 0.53 10.67
C SER A 39 4.18 0.75 10.29
N VAL A 40 3.89 0.95 9.01
CA VAL A 40 2.57 1.32 8.48
C VAL A 40 2.09 0.10 7.69
N GLY A 41 0.88 -0.41 7.94
CA GLY A 41 0.40 -1.71 7.41
C GLY A 41 0.39 -1.91 5.88
N ILE A 42 1.01 -1.02 5.10
CA ILE A 42 1.36 -1.19 3.70
C ILE A 42 2.37 -2.33 3.53
N THR A 43 1.98 -3.30 2.71
CA THR A 43 2.79 -4.48 2.41
C THR A 43 3.78 -4.23 1.28
N SER A 44 3.39 -3.47 0.26
CA SER A 44 4.30 -3.04 -0.79
C SER A 44 3.81 -1.82 -1.54
N VAL A 45 4.68 -1.25 -2.38
CA VAL A 45 4.37 -0.20 -3.36
C VAL A 45 4.96 -0.58 -4.71
N SER A 46 4.26 -0.28 -5.81
CA SER A 46 4.68 -0.74 -7.14
C SER A 46 5.86 0.01 -7.77
N HIS A 47 6.24 1.16 -7.21
CA HIS A 47 7.33 2.00 -7.68
C HIS A 47 8.31 2.29 -6.54
N ARG A 48 9.60 2.43 -6.89
CA ARG A 48 10.60 2.84 -5.91
C ARG A 48 10.31 4.27 -5.43
N PRO A 49 10.22 4.51 -4.11
CA PRO A 49 10.05 5.86 -3.59
C PRO A 49 11.22 6.78 -3.99
N PRO A 50 10.99 8.09 -4.22
CA PRO A 50 12.06 9.03 -4.52
C PRO A 50 13.10 9.07 -3.40
N SER A 51 14.38 9.13 -3.77
CA SER A 51 15.47 9.25 -2.81
C SER A 51 15.50 10.62 -2.15
N SER A 52 16.05 10.71 -0.94
CA SER A 52 16.23 12.00 -0.26
C SER A 52 17.10 12.97 -1.06
N PHE A 53 18.08 12.47 -1.81
CA PHE A 53 18.91 13.30 -2.69
C PHE A 53 18.06 13.97 -3.78
N LEU A 54 17.16 13.22 -4.41
CA LEU A 54 16.24 13.73 -5.42
C LEU A 54 15.28 14.78 -4.85
N LEU A 55 14.75 14.52 -3.64
CA LEU A 55 13.82 15.42 -2.95
C LEU A 55 14.49 16.68 -2.36
N ASN A 56 15.82 16.75 -2.33
CA ASN A 56 16.57 17.91 -1.81
C ASN A 56 17.13 18.82 -2.91
N ILE A 57 16.85 18.55 -4.18
CA ILE A 57 17.37 19.35 -5.30
C ILE A 57 16.75 20.75 -5.32
N HIS A 58 15.41 20.82 -5.32
CA HIS A 58 14.67 22.08 -5.41
C HIS A 58 13.22 21.88 -4.99
N ALA A 59 12.65 22.78 -4.17
CA ALA A 59 11.32 22.62 -3.58
C ALA A 59 10.22 22.34 -4.62
N GLN A 60 10.19 23.09 -5.74
CA GLN A 60 9.21 22.86 -6.81
C GLN A 60 9.36 21.46 -7.45
N LEU A 61 10.58 20.98 -7.65
CA LEU A 61 10.80 19.63 -8.21
C LEU A 61 10.38 18.57 -7.20
N THR A 62 10.65 18.79 -5.92
CA THR A 62 10.22 17.92 -4.82
C THR A 62 8.70 17.72 -4.85
N ASP A 63 7.94 18.82 -4.93
CA ASP A 63 6.48 18.77 -4.96
C ASP A 63 5.97 18.03 -6.20
N GLU A 64 6.52 18.33 -7.38
CA GLU A 64 6.14 17.68 -8.63
C GLU A 64 6.49 16.19 -8.68
N ILE A 65 7.67 15.81 -8.19
CA ILE A 65 8.13 14.41 -8.14
C ILE A 65 7.27 13.60 -7.18
N LEU A 66 6.94 14.16 -6.01
CA LEU A 66 6.05 13.50 -5.06
C LEU A 66 4.64 13.37 -5.65
N ASP A 67 4.10 14.43 -6.27
CA ASP A 67 2.78 14.39 -6.92
C ASP A 67 2.72 13.31 -8.01
N TYR A 68 3.75 13.27 -8.86
CA TYR A 68 3.88 12.27 -9.92
C TYR A 68 4.01 10.85 -9.35
N PHE A 69 4.88 10.64 -8.35
CA PHE A 69 5.05 9.36 -7.67
C PHE A 69 3.73 8.81 -7.10
N TYR A 70 2.97 9.63 -6.37
CA TYR A 70 1.67 9.21 -5.81
C TYR A 70 0.59 9.01 -6.87
N THR A 71 0.77 9.56 -8.07
CA THR A 71 -0.12 9.35 -9.22
C THR A 71 0.09 7.99 -9.87
N ILE A 72 1.35 7.58 -10.04
CA ILE A 72 1.69 6.33 -10.73
C ILE A 72 1.78 5.12 -9.79
N SER A 73 2.01 5.35 -8.49
CA SER A 73 2.24 4.26 -7.53
C SER A 73 0.94 3.59 -7.07
N THR A 74 0.99 2.25 -6.99
CA THR A 74 -0.06 1.43 -6.38
C THR A 74 0.40 0.97 -5.01
N TRP A 75 -0.38 1.22 -3.97
CA TRP A 75 -0.07 0.86 -2.58
C TRP A 75 -0.84 -0.39 -2.16
N LYS A 76 -0.15 -1.42 -1.66
CA LYS A 76 -0.74 -2.74 -1.41
C LYS A 76 -1.06 -2.99 0.05
N LEU A 77 -2.30 -3.36 0.34
CA LEU A 77 -2.78 -3.88 1.61
C LEU A 77 -3.19 -5.34 1.44
N VAL A 78 -2.60 -6.26 2.22
CA VAL A 78 -2.97 -7.68 2.18
C VAL A 78 -3.77 -8.02 3.43
N PHE A 79 -4.98 -8.51 3.24
CA PHE A 79 -5.85 -9.03 4.29
C PHE A 79 -5.74 -10.55 4.32
N SER A 80 -5.01 -11.06 5.30
CA SER A 80 -4.88 -12.49 5.56
C SER A 80 -4.79 -12.71 7.05
N HIS A 81 -5.29 -13.83 7.55
CA HIS A 81 -5.17 -14.20 8.96
C HIS A 81 -3.70 -14.45 9.37
N ALA A 82 -2.96 -15.22 8.58
CA ALA A 82 -1.61 -15.71 8.90
C ALA A 82 -0.49 -14.67 8.72
N PHE A 83 -0.81 -13.50 8.15
CA PHE A 83 0.15 -12.45 7.87
C PHE A 83 0.64 -11.75 9.15
N ASN A 84 1.95 -11.80 9.39
CA ASN A 84 2.59 -11.14 10.53
C ASN A 84 2.57 -9.60 10.47
N PHE A 85 2.16 -8.98 9.36
CA PHE A 85 2.15 -7.50 9.23
C PHE A 85 1.16 -6.82 10.17
N PHE A 86 0.07 -7.50 10.50
CA PHE A 86 -0.87 -7.04 11.52
C PHE A 86 -0.34 -7.16 12.95
N ARG A 87 0.88 -7.68 13.17
CA ARG A 87 1.53 -7.56 14.49
C ARG A 87 2.10 -6.17 14.74
N VAL A 88 2.40 -5.43 13.68
CA VAL A 88 3.05 -4.11 13.78
C VAL A 88 2.03 -2.98 13.83
N ASP A 89 0.95 -3.09 13.06
CA ASP A 89 -0.17 -2.14 13.05
C ASP A 89 -1.51 -2.85 12.75
N PRO A 90 -2.02 -3.69 13.68
CA PRO A 90 -3.22 -4.51 13.46
C PRO A 90 -4.45 -3.69 13.11
N ASP A 91 -4.52 -2.50 13.70
CA ASP A 91 -5.64 -1.58 13.60
C ASP A 91 -5.35 -0.44 12.59
N LEU A 92 -4.27 -0.53 11.80
CA LEU A 92 -3.90 0.50 10.81
C LEU A 92 -3.84 1.95 11.39
N ARG A 93 -3.57 2.11 12.69
CA ARG A 93 -3.53 3.43 13.37
C ARG A 93 -2.36 4.28 12.91
N ARG A 94 -1.25 3.64 12.54
CA ARG A 94 -0.08 4.36 12.01
C ARG A 94 -0.30 4.78 10.57
N LEU A 95 -1.08 4.02 9.80
CA LEU A 95 -1.53 4.46 8.47
C LEU A 95 -2.51 5.64 8.59
N GLU A 96 -3.48 5.55 9.49
CA GLU A 96 -4.46 6.59 9.76
C GLU A 96 -3.81 7.93 10.15
N SER A 97 -2.77 7.90 10.97
CA SER A 97 -1.99 9.09 11.35
C SER A 97 -0.87 9.46 10.36
N SER A 98 -0.64 8.68 9.31
CA SER A 98 0.43 8.94 8.35
C SER A 98 0.05 10.06 7.38
N PRO A 99 0.92 11.07 7.17
CA PRO A 99 0.74 12.05 6.11
C PRO A 99 0.65 11.42 4.71
N SER A 100 1.22 10.23 4.52
CA SER A 100 1.17 9.49 3.26
C SER A 100 -0.26 9.14 2.85
N LEU A 101 -1.14 8.87 3.82
CA LEU A 101 -2.56 8.55 3.56
C LEU A 101 -3.26 9.68 2.79
N ASN A 102 -2.86 10.93 3.03
CA ASN A 102 -3.42 12.09 2.35
C ASN A 102 -3.00 12.21 0.87
N GLN A 103 -1.95 11.49 0.47
CA GLN A 103 -1.40 11.55 -0.88
C GLN A 103 -1.74 10.32 -1.72
N ILE A 104 -2.02 9.17 -1.09
CA ILE A 104 -2.35 7.92 -1.78
C ILE A 104 -3.57 8.11 -2.70
N ARG A 105 -3.38 7.77 -3.98
CA ARG A 105 -4.41 7.87 -5.03
C ARG A 105 -4.94 6.52 -5.49
N LYS A 106 -4.08 5.49 -5.49
CA LYS A 106 -4.39 4.13 -5.92
C LYS A 106 -3.95 3.12 -4.86
N VAL A 107 -4.86 2.26 -4.43
CA VAL A 107 -4.60 1.17 -3.49
C VAL A 107 -4.99 -0.15 -4.14
N GLU A 108 -4.20 -1.20 -3.91
CA GLU A 108 -4.59 -2.57 -4.15
C GLU A 108 -4.89 -3.25 -2.81
N VAL A 109 -6.13 -3.71 -2.63
CA VAL A 109 -6.53 -4.55 -1.51
C VAL A 109 -6.53 -6.00 -1.96
N VAL A 110 -5.77 -6.84 -1.26
CA VAL A 110 -5.61 -8.26 -1.59
C VAL A 110 -6.24 -9.08 -0.49
N PHE A 111 -7.30 -9.82 -0.82
CA PHE A 111 -7.87 -10.81 0.07
C PHE A 111 -7.09 -12.12 -0.12
N PHE A 112 -6.33 -12.52 0.90
CA PHE A 112 -5.45 -13.69 0.84
C PHE A 112 -5.89 -14.77 1.83
N CYS A 113 -6.58 -15.77 1.29
CA CYS A 113 -7.05 -16.96 1.99
C CYS A 113 -5.97 -18.06 1.89
N ASP A 114 -5.20 -18.24 2.96
CA ASP A 114 -4.11 -19.21 3.06
C ASP A 114 -4.54 -20.52 3.76
N LEU A 115 -4.25 -21.66 3.11
CA LEU A 115 -4.51 -23.01 3.61
C LEU A 115 -3.75 -23.36 4.89
N LEU A 116 -2.53 -22.82 5.06
CA LEU A 116 -1.62 -23.26 6.11
C LEU A 116 -2.21 -23.08 7.51
N LEU A 117 -3.01 -22.04 7.74
CA LEU A 117 -3.61 -21.83 9.06
C LEU A 117 -4.76 -22.82 9.33
N LEU A 118 -5.61 -23.06 8.34
CA LEU A 118 -6.74 -23.98 8.46
C LEU A 118 -6.26 -25.43 8.66
N GLN A 119 -5.13 -25.81 8.05
CA GLN A 119 -4.50 -27.10 8.27
C GLN A 119 -3.89 -27.23 9.68
N ASN A 120 -3.21 -26.20 10.16
CA ASN A 120 -2.52 -26.24 11.45
C ASN A 120 -3.49 -26.15 12.64
N TYR A 121 -4.66 -25.52 12.47
CA TYR A 121 -5.67 -25.36 13.52
C TYR A 121 -7.09 -25.65 12.99
N PRO A 122 -7.44 -26.92 12.76
CA PRO A 122 -8.75 -27.30 12.19
C PRO A 122 -9.93 -26.86 13.07
N SER A 123 -9.73 -26.80 14.40
CA SER A 123 -10.74 -26.36 15.37
C SER A 123 -11.08 -24.87 15.29
N PHE A 124 -10.28 -24.06 14.59
CA PHE A 124 -10.57 -22.64 14.40
C PHE A 124 -11.78 -22.43 13.46
N GLY A 125 -11.93 -23.29 12.47
CA GLY A 125 -13.02 -23.24 11.50
C GLY A 125 -12.87 -22.14 10.45
N LEU A 126 -13.48 -22.38 9.28
CA LEU A 126 -13.47 -21.44 8.16
C LEU A 126 -14.21 -20.13 8.48
N GLU A 127 -15.28 -20.20 9.27
CA GLU A 127 -16.08 -19.03 9.65
C GLU A 127 -15.26 -18.00 10.44
N ALA A 128 -14.54 -18.42 11.49
CA ALA A 128 -13.69 -17.53 12.27
C ALA A 128 -12.55 -16.95 11.42
N PHE A 129 -12.02 -17.73 10.48
CA PHE A 129 -11.02 -17.28 9.51
C PHE A 129 -11.55 -16.17 8.60
N CYS A 130 -12.72 -16.37 7.99
CA CYS A 130 -13.38 -15.37 7.17
C CYS A 130 -13.73 -14.12 8.01
N ALA A 131 -14.22 -14.31 9.24
CA ALA A 131 -14.58 -13.22 10.14
C ALA A 131 -13.37 -12.32 10.48
N GLU A 132 -12.19 -12.90 10.72
CA GLU A 132 -10.98 -12.13 11.00
C GLU A 132 -10.48 -11.35 9.76
N ILE A 133 -10.52 -11.96 8.57
CA ILE A 133 -10.17 -11.25 7.33
C ILE A 133 -11.15 -10.10 7.09
N LYS A 134 -12.46 -10.36 7.27
CA LYS A 134 -13.52 -9.35 7.15
C LYS A 134 -13.34 -8.21 8.16
N ARG A 135 -12.96 -8.50 9.41
CA ARG A 135 -12.65 -7.50 10.44
C ARG A 135 -11.50 -6.59 10.00
N ARG A 136 -10.41 -7.16 9.48
CA ARG A 136 -9.25 -6.41 8.97
C ARG A 136 -9.62 -5.54 7.76
N ALA A 137 -10.39 -6.10 6.82
CA ALA A 137 -10.89 -5.35 5.67
C ALA A 137 -11.80 -4.19 6.10
N SER A 138 -12.67 -4.40 7.09
CA SER A 138 -13.51 -3.33 7.64
C SER A 138 -12.70 -2.19 8.21
N ARG A 139 -11.67 -2.49 9.02
CA ARG A 139 -10.81 -1.44 9.56
C ARG A 139 -10.02 -0.72 8.46
N ALA A 140 -9.53 -1.44 7.46
CA ALA A 140 -8.86 -0.82 6.31
C ALA A 140 -9.79 0.13 5.56
N CYS A 141 -11.05 -0.25 5.34
CA CYS A 141 -12.05 0.64 4.77
C CYS A 141 -12.24 1.91 5.61
N ASP A 142 -12.29 1.81 6.95
CA ASP A 142 -12.43 2.98 7.83
C ASP A 142 -11.27 3.97 7.67
N VAL A 143 -10.04 3.47 7.54
CA VAL A 143 -8.85 4.30 7.32
C VAL A 143 -8.84 4.87 5.90
N LEU A 144 -9.13 4.07 4.88
CA LEU A 144 -9.13 4.50 3.48
C LEU A 144 -10.23 5.52 3.18
N CYS A 145 -11.34 5.51 3.91
CA CYS A 145 -12.36 6.57 3.81
C CYS A 145 -11.77 7.96 4.10
N GLN A 146 -10.79 8.04 5.01
CA GLN A 146 -10.12 9.28 5.39
C GLN A 146 -9.08 9.76 4.36
N ALA A 147 -8.75 8.97 3.33
CA ALA A 147 -7.81 9.37 2.28
C ALA A 147 -8.47 10.33 1.26
N PRO A 148 -8.22 11.66 1.29
CA PRO A 148 -8.90 12.63 0.42
C PRO A 148 -8.62 12.44 -1.07
N LYS A 149 -7.40 12.01 -1.41
CA LYS A 149 -6.93 11.86 -2.80
C LYS A 149 -7.12 10.45 -3.37
N LEU A 150 -7.67 9.52 -2.60
CA LEU A 150 -7.94 8.17 -3.09
C LEU A 150 -8.98 8.23 -4.21
N ARG A 151 -8.66 7.63 -5.36
CA ARG A 151 -9.48 7.60 -6.58
C ARG A 151 -9.64 6.20 -7.15
N THR A 152 -8.73 5.27 -6.83
CA THR A 152 -8.79 3.91 -7.37
C THR A 152 -8.53 2.88 -6.28
N VAL A 153 -9.40 1.87 -6.21
CA VAL A 153 -9.19 0.66 -5.41
C VAL A 153 -9.21 -0.54 -6.35
N VAL A 154 -8.07 -1.21 -6.43
CA VAL A 154 -7.94 -2.50 -7.10
C VAL A 154 -8.23 -3.60 -6.09
N VAL A 155 -9.12 -4.52 -6.43
CA VAL A 155 -9.52 -5.63 -5.54
C VAL A 155 -8.97 -6.93 -6.11
N SER A 156 -7.98 -7.50 -5.43
CA SER A 156 -7.36 -8.77 -5.80
C SER A 156 -7.81 -9.88 -4.84
N TRP A 157 -7.90 -11.09 -5.37
CA TRP A 157 -8.31 -12.28 -4.65
C TRP A 157 -7.25 -13.37 -4.81
N CYS A 158 -6.82 -13.97 -3.71
CA CYS A 158 -5.98 -15.14 -3.77
C CYS A 158 -6.40 -16.14 -2.70
N ASP A 159 -6.73 -17.34 -3.14
CA ASP A 159 -7.26 -18.40 -2.31
C ASP A 159 -6.56 -19.70 -2.65
N SER A 160 -5.87 -20.24 -1.65
CA SER A 160 -5.17 -21.52 -1.72
C SER A 160 -5.83 -22.57 -0.83
N THR A 161 -6.96 -22.25 -0.20
CA THR A 161 -7.59 -23.10 0.82
C THR A 161 -8.32 -24.30 0.22
N ASN A 162 -8.75 -24.22 -1.04
CA ASN A 162 -9.47 -25.28 -1.78
C ASN A 162 -10.64 -25.91 -1.01
N THR A 163 -11.32 -25.13 -0.15
CA THR A 163 -12.44 -25.63 0.67
C THR A 163 -13.79 -25.62 -0.03
N GLY A 164 -13.91 -25.07 -1.25
CA GLY A 164 -15.16 -25.02 -2.03
C GLY A 164 -16.27 -24.13 -1.44
N ASN A 165 -16.00 -23.44 -0.33
CA ASN A 165 -16.96 -22.64 0.43
C ASN A 165 -17.00 -21.16 -0.04
N TRP A 166 -17.05 -20.96 -1.36
CA TRP A 166 -17.02 -19.61 -1.97
C TRP A 166 -18.08 -18.67 -1.37
N HIS A 167 -19.30 -19.15 -1.11
CA HIS A 167 -20.37 -18.30 -0.57
C HIS A 167 -20.01 -17.65 0.78
N GLU A 168 -19.32 -18.37 1.66
CA GLU A 168 -18.88 -17.82 2.94
C GLU A 168 -17.70 -16.87 2.76
N LYS A 169 -16.75 -17.24 1.88
CA LYS A 169 -15.57 -16.43 1.59
C LYS A 169 -15.93 -15.12 0.89
N ALA A 170 -16.92 -15.11 0.00
CA ALA A 170 -17.38 -13.91 -0.69
C ALA A 170 -17.84 -12.81 0.29
N LYS A 171 -18.33 -13.18 1.49
CA LYS A 171 -18.73 -12.20 2.52
C LYS A 171 -17.58 -11.36 3.04
N ILE A 172 -16.33 -11.77 2.84
CA ILE A 172 -15.17 -11.00 3.31
C ILE A 172 -14.95 -9.72 2.51
N VAL A 173 -15.49 -9.61 1.29
CA VAL A 173 -15.42 -8.37 0.49
C VAL A 173 -16.51 -7.35 0.86
N GLU A 174 -17.53 -7.74 1.63
CA GLU A 174 -18.64 -6.86 2.06
C GLU A 174 -18.21 -5.50 2.62
N PRO A 175 -17.11 -5.39 3.41
CA PRO A 175 -16.70 -4.10 3.96
C PRO A 175 -16.37 -3.05 2.89
N LEU A 176 -16.07 -3.44 1.64
CA LEU A 176 -15.83 -2.51 0.53
C LEU A 176 -17.06 -1.67 0.20
N LYS A 177 -18.27 -2.14 0.53
CA LYS A 177 -19.51 -1.36 0.42
C LYS A 177 -19.43 -0.03 1.16
N LYS A 178 -18.72 0.02 2.28
CA LYS A 178 -18.52 1.26 3.04
C LYS A 178 -17.71 2.28 2.23
N LEU A 179 -16.66 1.84 1.55
CA LEU A 179 -15.85 2.70 0.69
C LEU A 179 -16.66 3.25 -0.48
N GLY A 180 -17.43 2.39 -1.17
CA GLY A 180 -18.29 2.83 -2.28
C GLY A 180 -19.29 3.91 -1.83
N ARG A 181 -19.98 3.69 -0.71
CA ARG A 181 -20.95 4.65 -0.16
C ARG A 181 -20.33 5.98 0.29
N GLN A 182 -19.15 5.96 0.92
CA GLN A 182 -18.53 7.17 1.45
C GLN A 182 -17.70 7.93 0.41
N LYS A 183 -17.29 7.26 -0.67
CA LYS A 183 -16.51 7.84 -1.76
C LYS A 183 -17.14 7.45 -3.11
N PRO A 184 -18.22 8.13 -3.53
CA PRO A 184 -18.96 7.77 -4.75
C PRO A 184 -18.10 7.85 -6.02
N ASP A 185 -17.13 8.78 -6.07
CA ASP A 185 -16.21 8.96 -7.19
C ASP A 185 -15.08 7.91 -7.26
N LEU A 186 -15.09 6.92 -6.37
CA LEU A 186 -14.06 5.91 -6.30
C LEU A 186 -14.23 4.88 -7.42
N ASN A 187 -13.18 4.70 -8.22
CA ASN A 187 -13.13 3.68 -9.26
C ASN A 187 -12.66 2.34 -8.66
N PHE A 188 -13.49 1.32 -8.77
CA PHE A 188 -13.15 -0.03 -8.37
C PHE A 188 -12.69 -0.84 -9.58
N ARG A 189 -11.55 -1.51 -9.47
CA ARG A 189 -11.01 -2.37 -10.52
C ARG A 189 -10.81 -3.78 -10.01
N ILE A 190 -11.03 -4.76 -10.87
CA ILE A 190 -10.70 -6.14 -10.57
C ILE A 190 -9.19 -6.30 -10.73
N GLY A 191 -8.54 -6.89 -9.73
CA GLY A 191 -7.12 -7.18 -9.73
C GLY A 191 -6.84 -8.60 -10.16
N LYS A 192 -5.75 -9.14 -9.61
CA LYS A 192 -5.36 -10.54 -9.83
C LYS A 192 -6.28 -11.45 -9.04
N ILE A 193 -6.77 -12.49 -9.70
CA ILE A 193 -7.56 -13.56 -9.08
C ILE A 193 -6.76 -14.86 -9.20
N THR A 194 -6.51 -15.52 -8.09
CA THR A 194 -5.77 -16.78 -8.05
C THR A 194 -6.48 -17.72 -7.09
N ALA A 195 -7.36 -18.56 -7.63
CA ALA A 195 -8.14 -19.54 -6.88
C ALA A 195 -8.51 -20.71 -7.81
N GLU A 196 -8.70 -21.90 -7.24
CA GLU A 196 -9.21 -23.07 -7.98
C GLU A 196 -10.73 -23.13 -8.00
N ASP A 197 -11.39 -22.60 -6.95
CA ASP A 197 -12.83 -22.74 -6.69
C ASP A 197 -13.66 -21.52 -7.10
N VAL A 198 -13.04 -20.45 -7.60
CA VAL A 198 -13.74 -19.25 -8.07
C VAL A 198 -13.08 -18.69 -9.32
N ASP A 199 -13.89 -18.46 -10.35
CA ASP A 199 -13.46 -17.77 -11.56
C ASP A 199 -13.62 -16.25 -11.43
N ARG A 200 -13.08 -15.52 -12.41
CA ARG A 200 -13.13 -14.06 -12.42
C ARG A 200 -14.57 -13.54 -12.48
N GLU A 201 -15.46 -14.20 -13.21
CA GLU A 201 -16.84 -13.74 -13.39
C GLU A 201 -17.63 -13.82 -12.08
N ALA A 202 -17.55 -14.94 -11.37
CA ALA A 202 -18.17 -15.14 -10.06
C ALA A 202 -17.62 -14.14 -9.01
N PHE A 203 -16.31 -13.87 -9.03
CA PHE A 203 -15.71 -12.86 -8.17
C PHE A 203 -16.23 -11.45 -8.49
N THR A 204 -16.23 -11.07 -9.77
CA THR A 204 -16.71 -9.77 -10.24
C THR A 204 -18.18 -9.57 -9.89
N GLN A 205 -19.02 -10.59 -10.08
CA GLN A 205 -20.43 -10.55 -9.71
C GLN A 205 -20.62 -10.35 -8.20
N ALA A 206 -19.85 -11.06 -7.37
CA ALA A 206 -19.90 -10.91 -5.92
C ALA A 206 -19.51 -9.49 -5.49
N LEU A 207 -18.44 -8.94 -6.09
CA LEU A 207 -18.02 -7.57 -5.83
C LEU A 207 -19.06 -6.54 -6.31
N GLN A 208 -19.66 -6.73 -7.48
CA GLN A 208 -20.71 -5.86 -8.00
C GLN A 208 -21.94 -5.86 -7.08
N ASN A 209 -22.33 -7.02 -6.55
CA ASN A 209 -23.43 -7.14 -5.60
C ASN A 209 -23.16 -6.37 -4.29
N VAL A 210 -21.91 -6.33 -3.86
CA VAL A 210 -21.49 -5.61 -2.64
C VAL A 210 -21.49 -4.10 -2.87
N LEU A 211 -20.93 -3.64 -3.99
CA LEU A 211 -20.82 -2.22 -4.31
C LEU A 211 -22.16 -1.62 -4.75
N GLY A 212 -23.00 -2.40 -5.43
CA GLY A 212 -24.24 -1.93 -6.05
C GLY A 212 -24.04 -1.49 -7.50
N ALA A 213 -25.13 -1.37 -8.27
CA ALA A 213 -25.10 -1.12 -9.71
C ALA A 213 -24.53 0.26 -10.13
N GLU A 214 -24.43 1.20 -9.19
CA GLU A 214 -23.95 2.57 -9.47
C GLU A 214 -22.43 2.65 -9.60
N HIS A 215 -21.69 1.68 -9.05
CA HIS A 215 -20.25 1.64 -9.18
C HIS A 215 -19.84 0.88 -10.44
N ARG A 216 -19.10 1.57 -11.31
CA ARG A 216 -18.48 0.98 -12.49
C ARG A 216 -17.28 0.14 -12.05
N LEU A 217 -17.40 -1.18 -12.19
CA LEU A 217 -16.28 -2.10 -12.10
C LEU A 217 -15.53 -2.12 -13.43
N ASP A 218 -14.23 -1.85 -13.37
CA ASP A 218 -13.34 -2.01 -14.50
C ASP A 218 -12.66 -3.38 -14.44
N ASP A 219 -13.03 -4.27 -15.37
CA ASP A 219 -12.47 -5.62 -15.51
C ASP A 219 -11.31 -5.68 -16.52
N SER A 220 -10.97 -4.55 -17.16
CA SER A 220 -9.87 -4.50 -18.14
C SER A 220 -8.48 -4.57 -17.50
N TYR A 221 -8.38 -4.41 -16.18
CA TYR A 221 -7.14 -4.53 -15.43
C TYR A 221 -6.89 -6.01 -15.10
N ASP A 222 -5.92 -6.64 -15.76
CA ASP A 222 -5.49 -8.02 -15.44
C ASP A 222 -4.27 -8.06 -14.49
N GLY A 223 -3.81 -6.88 -14.07
CA GLY A 223 -2.60 -6.70 -13.28
C GLY A 223 -1.30 -6.80 -14.08
N THR A 224 -1.29 -7.24 -15.34
CA THR A 224 -0.08 -7.44 -16.15
C THR A 224 0.51 -6.15 -16.73
N ASP A 225 -0.30 -5.09 -16.84
CA ASP A 225 0.15 -3.76 -17.31
C ASP A 225 1.20 -3.10 -16.39
N GLU A 226 1.28 -3.54 -15.12
CA GLU A 226 2.43 -3.27 -14.28
C GLU A 226 3.21 -4.59 -14.12
N SER A 227 4.40 -4.69 -14.72
CA SER A 227 5.35 -5.81 -14.51
C SER A 227 5.67 -6.08 -13.01
N SER A 228 5.21 -5.21 -12.11
CA SER A 228 5.26 -5.32 -10.65
C SER A 228 4.30 -6.34 -10.03
N SER A 229 3.23 -6.77 -10.73
CA SER A 229 2.25 -7.74 -10.20
C SER A 229 2.68 -9.22 -10.37
N ASN A 230 3.55 -9.47 -11.36
CA ASN A 230 4.16 -10.77 -11.62
C ASN A 230 5.34 -11.06 -10.68
N LEU A 231 5.83 -10.04 -9.97
CA LEU A 231 6.85 -10.21 -8.94
C LEU A 231 6.17 -10.72 -7.66
N ARG A 232 6.34 -12.03 -7.46
CA ARG A 232 6.14 -12.83 -6.24
C ARG A 232 5.57 -12.04 -5.06
N MET A 233 4.44 -12.52 -4.52
CA MET A 233 4.07 -12.28 -3.12
C MET A 233 5.18 -12.84 -2.21
N LEU A 234 6.28 -12.11 -2.05
CA LEU A 234 7.37 -12.41 -1.11
C LEU A 234 6.95 -12.04 0.31
N ALA A 235 5.77 -12.50 0.70
CA ALA A 235 5.37 -12.47 2.10
C ALA A 235 5.91 -13.67 2.88
N PHE A 236 6.47 -14.64 2.17
CA PHE A 236 7.25 -15.72 2.74
C PHE A 236 8.45 -15.92 1.83
N ASP A 237 9.58 -15.29 2.13
CA ASP A 237 10.80 -16.07 2.06
C ASP A 237 11.94 -15.66 3.01
N ALA A 238 11.84 -16.08 4.28
CA ALA A 238 13.02 -16.25 5.13
C ALA A 238 13.15 -17.70 5.66
N ARG A 239 12.14 -18.54 5.40
CA ARG A 239 12.10 -19.95 5.82
C ARG A 239 12.11 -20.91 4.63
N GLN A 240 11.64 -20.53 3.45
CA GLN A 240 11.72 -21.34 2.23
C GLN A 240 13.14 -21.26 1.61
N ASP A 241 13.83 -20.12 1.73
CA ASP A 241 15.21 -19.86 1.35
C ASP A 241 16.17 -20.61 2.29
N ARG A 242 15.79 -20.80 3.56
CA ARG A 242 16.53 -21.69 4.47
C ARG A 242 16.41 -23.16 4.09
N MET A 243 15.30 -23.58 3.51
CA MET A 243 15.11 -24.95 3.03
C MET A 243 15.92 -25.18 1.74
N LEU A 244 15.96 -24.19 0.82
CA LEU A 244 16.76 -24.26 -0.41
C LEU A 244 18.27 -24.07 -0.16
N ALA A 245 18.66 -23.20 0.77
CA ALA A 245 20.06 -22.94 1.15
C ALA A 245 20.68 -24.03 2.03
N SER A 246 19.88 -24.97 2.55
CA SER A 246 20.38 -26.11 3.31
C SER A 246 21.06 -27.19 2.44
N GLY A 247 21.04 -27.01 1.11
CA GLY A 247 21.58 -27.99 0.17
C GLY A 247 23.01 -27.73 -0.34
N HIS A 248 23.65 -26.59 -0.08
CA HIS A 248 24.97 -26.27 -0.68
C HIS A 248 25.92 -25.56 0.31
N PRO A 249 27.11 -26.11 0.62
CA PRO A 249 28.09 -25.43 1.45
C PRO A 249 28.97 -24.49 0.61
N ASN A 250 29.25 -23.31 1.17
CA ASN A 250 30.25 -22.29 0.77
C ASN A 250 29.99 -21.43 -0.48
N SER A 251 29.68 -20.14 -0.24
CA SER A 251 30.58 -19.01 -0.59
C SER A 251 29.97 -17.64 -0.18
N TYR A 252 30.85 -16.75 0.30
CA TYR A 252 30.72 -15.32 0.68
C TYR A 252 29.80 -14.46 -0.24
N SER A 253 29.20 -13.32 0.16
CA SER A 253 29.89 -12.06 0.55
C SER A 253 28.92 -10.95 1.03
N ILE A 254 29.54 -9.85 1.50
CA ILE A 254 29.10 -8.69 2.29
C ILE A 254 28.33 -7.58 1.50
N SER A 255 27.51 -6.80 2.25
CA SER A 255 26.98 -5.41 2.03
C SER A 255 25.79 -5.24 1.07
N VAL A 256 24.83 -4.31 1.27
CA VAL A 256 24.85 -2.94 1.80
C VAL A 256 23.56 -2.63 2.56
N ARG A 257 23.66 -2.03 3.76
CA ARG A 257 22.53 -1.43 4.49
C ARG A 257 22.11 -0.12 3.82
N GLY A 258 21.05 -0.13 3.03
CA GLY A 258 20.29 1.06 2.67
C GLY A 258 19.21 1.36 3.71
N ARG A 259 19.51 2.21 4.71
CA ARG A 259 18.47 2.77 5.59
C ARG A 259 17.57 3.69 4.76
N SER A 260 16.28 3.37 4.65
CA SER A 260 15.26 4.23 4.02
C SER A 260 15.17 5.57 4.76
N GLY A 261 15.53 6.66 4.08
CA GLY A 261 15.64 8.03 4.60
C GLY A 261 14.32 8.76 4.87
N TRP A 262 13.34 8.08 5.49
CA TRP A 262 12.10 8.70 5.96
C TRP A 262 12.32 9.49 7.26
N ARG A 263 13.07 10.59 7.19
CA ARG A 263 13.03 11.68 8.18
C ARG A 263 13.25 13.00 7.45
N ALA A 264 12.26 13.41 6.68
CA ALA A 264 12.17 14.76 6.15
C ALA A 264 10.81 15.36 6.48
N ALA A 265 10.59 15.57 7.78
CA ALA A 265 9.76 16.66 8.27
C ALA A 265 10.60 17.35 9.34
N ARG A 266 10.82 18.67 9.19
CA ARG A 266 11.46 19.47 10.23
C ARG A 266 10.68 19.29 11.54
N PRO A 267 11.32 19.07 12.69
CA PRO A 267 10.62 19.21 13.96
C PRO A 267 10.02 20.61 14.00
N ALA A 268 8.71 20.71 14.21
CA ALA A 268 8.12 21.97 14.62
C ALA A 268 8.88 22.43 15.88
N LEU A 269 9.26 23.70 15.89
CA LEU A 269 9.95 24.37 16.99
C LEU A 269 9.39 23.91 18.33
N ALA A 270 10.30 23.53 19.24
CA ALA A 270 9.98 23.14 20.60
C ALA A 270 9.00 24.15 21.23
N ALA A 271 7.90 23.64 21.76
CA ALA A 271 7.00 24.43 22.59
C ALA A 271 7.80 24.95 23.81
N PRO A 272 7.56 26.20 24.26
CA PRO A 272 8.21 26.73 25.46
C PRO A 272 7.91 25.83 26.67
N LEU A 273 8.95 25.56 27.45
CA LEU A 273 8.82 24.89 28.75
C LEU A 273 7.95 25.77 29.64
N GLU A 274 6.81 25.23 30.10
CA GLU A 274 6.05 25.82 31.19
C GLU A 274 6.92 25.79 32.45
N VAL A 275 7.24 26.97 32.98
CA VAL A 275 7.91 27.15 34.26
C VAL A 275 6.86 26.91 35.35
N ASP A 276 7.02 25.84 36.14
CA ASP A 276 6.18 25.55 37.31
C ASP A 276 6.58 26.54 38.43
N GLU A 277 6.02 27.75 38.41
CA GLU A 277 6.02 28.64 39.56
C GLU A 277 4.98 28.15 40.57
N ARG A 278 5.34 27.11 41.33
CA ARG A 278 4.68 26.82 42.60
C ARG A 278 5.42 27.53 43.71
N GLY A 279 4.77 28.61 44.16
CA GLY A 279 5.19 29.47 45.25
C GLY A 279 5.50 28.68 46.51
N ASP A 280 6.66 29.02 47.05
CA ASP A 280 7.09 28.76 48.40
C ASP A 280 6.65 29.99 49.22
N GLU A 281 5.55 29.87 49.96
CA GLU A 281 5.20 30.83 51.01
C GLU A 281 4.68 30.08 52.25
N GLY A 282 5.48 30.16 53.31
CA GLY A 282 5.04 30.52 54.68
C GLY A 282 4.09 29.59 55.41
#